data_AF-A0A5B7BIT5-F1
#
_entry.id   AF-A0A5B7BIT5-F1
#
_cell.length_a   1.000
_cell.length_b   1.000
_cell.length_c   1.000
_cell.angle_alpha   90.00
_cell.angle_beta   90.00
_cell.angle_gamma   90.00
#
_symmetry.space_group_name_H-M   'P 1'
#
loop_
_entity.id
_entity.type
_entity.pdbx_description
1 polymer ?
#
loop_
_entity_poly.entity_id
_entity_poly.type
_entity_poly.pdbx_seq_one_letter_code
_entity_poly.pdbx_strand_id
1 'polypeptide(L)'
;MRRVSTCCFRGRVSKTHRKHSHSQRSRETMEYPSTSNANSFHSEKSNENMNNSISSLTTNIILNHDFSGGLHLWHPNCCNGFVVSAESGYPEGISVKEGGNYAVITNRNECWQGLEQDITSRVSPGTTYTVSACVGVSGPPQDFANVQATLKLEYRDSATSYLFIGRTSVSKEQWEKLEGTFSLSSMPDRVVFYLEGPSPGVDLLISSVVVSCASPNECESPSTGCVTTGDENIILNPTFDDGLSNWSGRGCKIVLHDSMGDGKILPMSGKFFTSATERIQSWNGIQQEITGRVQRKLVYEVTAVVRIFGNNVTSTDVRATLWVQTPDLREQYIGIANVQATDKDWVQLQGKFLLNGSPSRVVIYLEGPSPGTDILLNTLMVKHAEKIPPSPPPAIENADFGVNIIANSNLTDGTNGWFTLGNCPLSVGTG
;
A
#
# COMPACT_ATOMS: atom_id res chain seq x y z
N MET A 1 48.97 26.10 68.90
CA MET A 1 49.82 26.93 68.00
C MET A 1 48.93 27.61 66.94
N ARG A 2 49.51 28.38 65.99
CA ARG A 2 48.90 29.19 64.90
C ARG A 2 47.48 28.74 64.46
N ARG A 3 46.42 29.56 64.42
CA ARG A 3 46.11 30.91 63.86
C ARG A 3 45.84 31.00 62.33
N VAL A 4 44.55 31.25 62.02
CA VAL A 4 44.00 32.41 61.27
C VAL A 4 43.95 32.42 59.71
N SER A 5 42.72 32.66 59.23
CA SER A 5 42.21 33.31 57.99
C SER A 5 42.60 32.88 56.57
N THR A 6 41.54 32.57 55.81
CA THR A 6 41.01 33.36 54.66
C THR A 6 41.98 34.24 53.87
N CYS A 7 41.96 34.07 52.54
CA CYS A 7 42.46 35.06 51.58
C CYS A 7 41.45 35.26 50.43
N CYS A 8 41.37 36.48 49.90
CA CYS A 8 40.48 36.88 48.80
C CYS A 8 41.30 37.27 47.55
N PHE A 9 40.64 37.88 46.54
CA PHE A 9 41.23 38.53 45.34
C PHE A 9 41.58 37.62 44.14
N ARG A 10 41.47 38.05 42.86
CA ARG A 10 40.59 39.08 42.23
C ARG A 10 40.67 38.96 40.69
N GLY A 11 39.58 39.27 39.98
CA GLY A 11 39.58 39.57 38.54
C GLY A 11 39.48 38.36 37.61
N ARG A 12 39.31 38.56 36.28
CA ARG A 12 39.27 39.83 35.54
C ARG A 12 38.35 39.73 34.31
N VAL A 13 37.23 40.45 34.29
CA VAL A 13 36.42 40.66 33.09
C VAL A 13 36.93 41.91 32.36
N SER A 14 37.32 41.78 31.09
CA SER A 14 37.66 42.90 30.20
C SER A 14 36.50 43.23 29.25
N LYS A 15 36.24 44.52 29.07
CA LYS A 15 35.15 45.08 28.25
C LYS A 15 35.69 45.75 27.00
N THR A 16 34.88 45.80 25.96
CA THR A 16 34.75 46.96 25.03
C THR A 16 33.28 46.98 24.57
N HIS A 17 32.43 48.00 24.84
CA HIS A 17 32.45 49.46 24.60
C HIS A 17 31.81 49.87 23.25
N ARG A 18 30.90 50.89 23.17
CA ARG A 18 30.24 51.72 24.22
C ARG A 18 29.09 52.61 23.62
N LYS A 19 27.92 52.69 24.31
CA LYS A 19 26.96 53.84 24.45
C LYS A 19 26.37 54.58 23.21
N HIS A 20 25.03 54.81 23.14
CA HIS A 20 24.23 56.03 23.44
C HIS A 20 24.64 57.32 22.68
N SER A 21 23.76 58.25 22.21
CA SER A 21 22.27 58.46 22.21
C SER A 21 21.96 59.61 21.19
N HIS A 22 20.78 60.22 20.94
CA HIS A 22 19.46 60.48 21.58
C HIS A 22 18.38 60.71 20.45
N SER A 23 17.07 60.43 20.60
CA SER A 23 15.94 61.12 21.29
C SER A 23 15.31 62.36 20.59
N GLN A 24 13.95 62.38 20.52
CA GLN A 24 12.99 63.41 20.03
C GLN A 24 12.60 63.40 18.53
N ARG A 25 11.41 63.87 18.06
CA ARG A 25 10.00 63.97 18.60
C ARG A 25 9.06 64.51 17.47
N SER A 26 7.73 64.25 17.57
CA SER A 26 6.55 64.72 16.77
C SER A 26 5.99 63.65 15.80
N ARG A 27 4.67 63.41 15.62
CA ARG A 27 3.45 64.26 15.40
C ARG A 27 3.49 64.96 14.03
N GLU A 28 2.44 65.00 13.20
CA GLU A 28 0.98 64.67 13.31
C GLU A 28 0.43 64.33 11.88
N THR A 29 -0.41 63.30 11.67
CA THR A 29 -1.91 63.31 11.53
C THR A 29 -2.43 63.35 10.07
N MET A 30 -3.71 62.96 9.90
CA MET A 30 -4.49 62.72 8.67
C MET A 30 -4.49 63.86 7.63
N GLU A 31 -4.72 63.52 6.34
CA GLU A 31 -5.93 63.92 5.61
C GLU A 31 -6.11 63.19 4.25
N TYR A 32 -7.36 63.11 3.79
CA TYR A 32 -7.82 62.74 2.44
C TYR A 32 -9.11 63.52 2.16
N PRO A 33 -9.24 64.23 1.03
CA PRO A 33 -10.49 64.09 0.27
C PRO A 33 -10.37 64.25 -1.27
N SER A 34 -11.23 63.51 -1.99
CA SER A 34 -12.01 63.89 -3.20
C SER A 34 -11.31 64.56 -4.43
N THR A 35 -11.68 64.28 -5.70
CA THR A 35 -13.06 64.28 -6.25
C THR A 35 -13.29 63.41 -7.51
N SER A 36 -14.40 62.67 -7.49
CA SER A 36 -15.40 62.38 -8.56
C SER A 36 -15.06 62.44 -10.08
N ASN A 37 -15.40 61.35 -10.79
CA ASN A 37 -16.63 61.29 -11.62
C ASN A 37 -17.07 59.83 -11.92
N ALA A 38 -18.25 59.63 -12.50
CA ALA A 38 -19.11 58.45 -12.19
C ALA A 38 -19.62 57.61 -13.39
N ASN A 39 -20.42 56.58 -13.04
CA ASN A 39 -21.24 55.64 -13.84
C ASN A 39 -20.61 54.24 -14.07
N SER A 40 -21.31 53.10 -13.91
CA SER A 40 -22.63 52.86 -13.26
C SER A 40 -22.93 51.35 -13.07
N PHE A 41 -23.88 51.05 -12.15
CA PHE A 41 -24.61 49.77 -11.95
C PHE A 41 -23.93 48.60 -11.19
N HIS A 42 -24.81 47.75 -10.63
CA HIS A 42 -24.54 46.80 -9.53
C HIS A 42 -24.06 45.42 -10.00
N SER A 43 -23.13 44.85 -9.22
CA SER A 43 -23.28 43.50 -8.68
C SER A 43 -22.64 43.46 -7.28
N GLU A 44 -23.24 42.73 -6.34
CA GLU A 44 -22.78 42.71 -4.95
C GLU A 44 -21.59 41.73 -4.79
N LYS A 45 -20.53 42.18 -4.12
CA LYS A 45 -19.37 41.35 -3.77
C LYS A 45 -19.30 41.12 -2.27
N SER A 46 -19.74 39.94 -1.83
CA SER A 46 -19.21 39.31 -0.62
C SER A 46 -17.90 38.59 -0.96
N ASN A 47 -16.77 39.30 -0.82
CA ASN A 47 -15.45 38.66 -0.87
C ASN A 47 -15.20 37.94 0.48
N GLU A 48 -15.46 36.64 0.53
CA GLU A 48 -14.79 35.76 1.50
C GLU A 48 -13.82 34.84 0.76
N ASN A 49 -12.62 34.67 1.33
CA ASN A 49 -11.55 33.93 0.68
C ASN A 49 -11.84 32.42 0.76
N MET A 50 -12.36 31.83 -0.32
CA MET A 50 -12.47 30.38 -0.46
C MET A 50 -11.09 29.75 -0.64
N ASN A 51 -10.35 29.66 0.47
CA ASN A 51 -9.11 28.90 0.59
C ASN A 51 -9.43 27.40 0.50
N ASN A 52 -9.71 26.92 -0.71
CA ASN A 52 -9.56 25.51 -1.04
C ASN A 52 -8.07 25.17 -1.00
N SER A 53 -7.55 24.99 0.22
CA SER A 53 -6.26 24.35 0.42
C SER A 53 -6.35 22.95 -0.15
N ILE A 54 -5.68 22.72 -1.27
CA ILE A 54 -5.55 21.39 -1.88
C ILE A 54 -4.87 20.50 -0.85
N SER A 55 -5.66 19.70 -0.12
CA SER A 55 -5.13 18.71 0.81
C SER A 55 -4.37 17.68 -0.01
N SER A 56 -3.10 17.48 0.34
CA SER A 56 -2.22 16.56 -0.36
C SER A 56 -2.86 15.18 -0.50
N LEU A 57 -2.70 14.58 -1.70
CA LEU A 57 -3.22 13.25 -2.05
C LEU A 57 -2.45 12.16 -1.29
N THR A 58 -2.71 12.09 0.02
CA THR A 58 -2.10 11.11 0.91
C THR A 58 -3.04 9.92 1.06
N THR A 59 -2.77 8.84 0.32
CA THR A 59 -3.59 7.63 0.34
C THR A 59 -3.67 7.07 1.75
N ASN A 60 -4.89 6.88 2.26
CA ASN A 60 -5.10 6.26 3.56
C ASN A 60 -4.72 4.78 3.48
N ILE A 61 -3.74 4.37 4.29
CA ILE A 61 -3.35 2.95 4.37
C ILE A 61 -4.36 2.13 5.17
N ILE A 62 -5.22 2.72 6.00
CA ILE A 62 -6.25 2.00 6.76
C ILE A 62 -7.41 1.61 5.84
N LEU A 63 -7.83 0.35 5.91
CA LEU A 63 -8.93 -0.21 5.14
C LEU A 63 -10.21 -0.22 5.98
N ASN A 64 -11.37 0.00 5.33
CA ASN A 64 -12.66 0.17 6.00
C ASN A 64 -12.58 1.23 7.12
N HIS A 65 -11.96 2.37 6.82
CA HIS A 65 -11.59 3.39 7.79
C HIS A 65 -12.76 4.22 8.33
N ASP A 66 -13.91 4.16 7.65
CA ASP A 66 -15.16 4.87 7.92
C ASP A 66 -16.26 3.92 8.44
N PHE A 67 -15.92 2.64 8.66
CA PHE A 67 -16.83 1.60 9.10
C PHE A 67 -18.05 1.37 8.17
N SER A 68 -17.94 1.77 6.90
CA SER A 68 -18.94 1.48 5.85
C SER A 68 -19.17 -0.02 5.67
N GLY A 69 -18.11 -0.83 5.79
CA GLY A 69 -18.14 -2.29 5.81
C GLY A 69 -18.32 -2.90 7.21
N GLY A 70 -18.89 -2.18 8.17
CA GLY A 70 -18.97 -2.63 9.56
C GLY A 70 -17.58 -2.72 10.20
N LEU A 71 -17.30 -3.80 10.96
CA LEU A 71 -15.95 -4.10 11.47
C LEU A 71 -15.12 -4.99 10.53
N HIS A 72 -15.40 -5.05 9.23
CA HIS A 72 -14.55 -5.78 8.30
C HIS A 72 -13.10 -5.27 8.35
N LEU A 73 -12.12 -6.19 8.44
CA LEU A 73 -10.69 -5.92 8.65
C LEU A 73 -10.31 -5.22 9.97
N TRP A 74 -11.24 -5.06 10.91
CA TRP A 74 -10.98 -4.56 12.27
C TRP A 74 -11.24 -5.66 13.31
N HIS A 75 -10.43 -5.68 14.36
CA HIS A 75 -10.52 -6.69 15.41
C HIS A 75 -10.59 -6.03 16.80
N PRO A 76 -11.65 -6.29 17.60
CA PRO A 76 -11.69 -5.88 19.00
C PRO A 76 -10.63 -6.65 19.81
N ASN A 77 -9.69 -5.93 20.42
CA ASN A 77 -8.63 -6.51 21.24
C ASN A 77 -9.15 -6.80 22.66
N CYS A 78 -9.54 -8.05 22.89
CA CYS A 78 -10.05 -8.57 24.18
C CYS A 78 -11.28 -7.85 24.75
N CYS A 79 -12.08 -7.20 23.89
CA CYS A 79 -13.30 -6.47 24.23
C CYS A 79 -14.40 -6.74 23.17
N ASN A 80 -15.56 -6.10 23.31
CA ASN A 80 -16.64 -6.21 22.33
C ASN A 80 -16.59 -5.00 21.37
N GLY A 81 -16.91 -5.22 20.09
CA GLY A 81 -17.05 -4.14 19.11
C GLY A 81 -18.26 -4.36 18.21
N PHE A 82 -18.95 -3.26 17.87
CA PHE A 82 -20.00 -3.22 16.85
C PHE A 82 -19.96 -1.87 16.12
N VAL A 83 -20.79 -1.69 15.09
CA VAL A 83 -20.93 -0.42 14.36
C VAL A 83 -22.36 0.07 14.46
N VAL A 84 -22.52 1.37 14.64
CA VAL A 84 -23.79 2.09 14.59
C VAL A 84 -23.82 2.92 13.31
N SER A 85 -24.96 2.91 12.62
CA SER A 85 -25.20 3.72 11.42
C SER A 85 -26.10 4.91 11.76
N ALA A 86 -25.91 6.05 11.08
CA ALA A 86 -26.70 7.25 11.31
C ALA A 86 -28.22 7.06 11.04
N GLU A 87 -28.60 6.03 10.26
CA GLU A 87 -29.99 5.64 10.02
C GLU A 87 -30.63 4.85 11.17
N SER A 88 -29.82 4.18 12.01
CA SER A 88 -30.30 3.46 13.19
C SER A 88 -30.48 4.44 14.35
N GLY A 89 -31.72 4.90 14.56
CA GLY A 89 -32.10 5.91 15.55
C GLY A 89 -31.92 5.48 17.02
N TYR A 90 -30.66 5.38 17.45
CA TYR A 90 -30.28 5.18 18.84
C TYR A 90 -30.59 6.45 19.66
N PRO A 91 -31.21 6.35 20.85
CA PRO A 91 -31.50 7.52 21.66
C PRO A 91 -30.24 8.07 22.36
N GLU A 92 -30.17 9.41 22.38
CA GLU A 92 -29.30 10.27 23.19
C GLU A 92 -27.79 10.35 22.88
N GLY A 93 -27.25 11.57 23.06
CA GLY A 93 -25.83 11.83 23.20
C GLY A 93 -25.21 12.64 22.06
N ILE A 94 -24.85 11.96 20.97
CA ILE A 94 -23.71 12.38 20.15
C ILE A 94 -24.12 12.82 18.75
N SER A 95 -24.08 14.13 18.50
CA SER A 95 -24.30 14.68 17.16
C SER A 95 -23.08 14.42 16.27
N VAL A 96 -23.08 13.28 15.59
CA VAL A 96 -22.25 13.07 14.40
C VAL A 96 -22.57 14.19 13.41
N LYS A 97 -21.59 15.04 13.10
CA LYS A 97 -21.70 15.92 11.93
C LYS A 97 -21.76 15.04 10.69
N GLU A 98 -22.93 15.05 10.05
CA GLU A 98 -23.17 14.53 8.70
C GLU A 98 -22.96 13.01 8.55
N GLY A 99 -23.90 12.23 9.11
CA GLY A 99 -24.38 10.98 8.49
C GLY A 99 -23.49 9.74 8.48
N GLY A 100 -22.27 9.79 9.05
CA GLY A 100 -21.34 8.65 9.04
C GLY A 100 -21.73 7.45 9.91
N ASN A 101 -21.18 6.27 9.56
CA ASN A 101 -21.09 5.13 10.47
C ASN A 101 -20.02 5.39 11.55
N TYR A 102 -20.12 4.73 12.70
CA TYR A 102 -19.04 4.71 13.69
C TYR A 102 -18.96 3.39 14.46
N ALA A 103 -17.75 2.98 14.80
CA ALA A 103 -17.49 1.84 15.68
C ALA A 103 -17.69 2.22 17.15
N VAL A 104 -18.29 1.29 17.90
CA VAL A 104 -18.49 1.35 19.35
C VAL A 104 -17.76 0.17 19.98
N ILE A 105 -16.77 0.46 20.83
CA ILE A 105 -15.93 -0.52 21.50
C ILE A 105 -16.27 -0.52 23.00
N THR A 106 -16.91 -1.60 23.44
CA THR A 106 -17.54 -1.74 24.76
C THR A 106 -17.07 -3.00 25.49
N ASN A 107 -17.56 -3.23 26.70
CA ASN A 107 -17.11 -4.31 27.60
C ASN A 107 -15.58 -4.26 27.85
N ARG A 108 -15.03 -3.04 27.88
CA ARG A 108 -13.61 -2.76 28.08
C ARG A 108 -13.28 -2.82 29.57
N ASN A 109 -12.57 -3.87 29.98
CA ASN A 109 -12.16 -4.11 31.37
C ASN A 109 -10.73 -3.61 31.66
N GLU A 110 -9.95 -3.30 30.63
CA GLU A 110 -8.57 -2.82 30.73
C GLU A 110 -8.31 -1.65 29.78
N CYS A 111 -7.37 -0.76 30.12
CA CYS A 111 -7.13 0.45 29.34
C CYS A 111 -6.48 0.19 27.95
N TRP A 112 -5.71 -0.90 27.81
CA TRP A 112 -5.09 -1.33 26.55
C TRP A 112 -6.09 -2.00 25.58
N GLN A 113 -7.31 -2.31 26.02
CA GLN A 113 -8.35 -2.90 25.17
C GLN A 113 -8.96 -1.83 24.25
N GLY A 114 -9.27 -2.22 23.02
CA GLY A 114 -9.54 -1.26 21.96
C GLY A 114 -9.80 -1.92 20.60
N LEU A 115 -9.63 -1.18 19.52
CA LEU A 115 -9.81 -1.68 18.15
C LEU A 115 -8.47 -1.73 17.42
N GLU A 116 -8.13 -2.89 16.85
CA GLU A 116 -6.86 -3.13 16.16
C GLU A 116 -7.03 -3.51 14.67
N GLN A 117 -6.05 -3.15 13.83
CA GLN A 117 -5.95 -3.57 12.43
C GLN A 117 -4.49 -3.85 12.07
N ASP A 118 -4.25 -4.98 11.41
CA ASP A 118 -2.92 -5.42 10.98
C ASP A 118 -2.48 -4.67 9.71
N ILE A 119 -1.49 -3.77 9.86
CA ILE A 119 -0.98 -2.91 8.77
C ILE A 119 0.36 -3.39 8.23
N THR A 120 0.80 -4.62 8.54
CA THR A 120 2.14 -5.14 8.21
C THR A 120 2.48 -5.02 6.72
N SER A 121 1.56 -5.32 5.82
CA SER A 121 1.77 -5.23 4.36
C SER A 121 1.67 -3.81 3.78
N ARG A 122 1.46 -2.80 4.64
CA ARG A 122 1.08 -1.42 4.25
C ARG A 122 1.96 -0.33 4.88
N VAL A 123 3.00 -0.72 5.62
CA VAL A 123 4.03 0.19 6.17
C VAL A 123 5.42 -0.18 5.70
N SER A 124 6.25 0.83 5.45
CA SER A 124 7.64 0.70 5.00
C SER A 124 8.61 1.30 6.02
N PRO A 125 9.73 0.62 6.34
CA PRO A 125 10.82 1.24 7.09
C PRO A 125 11.39 2.47 6.39
N GLY A 126 11.78 3.49 7.16
CA GLY A 126 12.27 4.78 6.66
C GLY A 126 11.17 5.76 6.22
N THR A 127 9.92 5.32 6.04
CA THR A 127 8.78 6.19 5.72
C THR A 127 8.16 6.77 6.99
N THR A 128 7.84 8.06 6.97
CA THR A 128 7.05 8.72 8.03
C THR A 128 5.57 8.73 7.65
N TYR A 129 4.74 8.22 8.56
CA TYR A 129 3.29 8.20 8.45
C TYR A 129 2.68 9.19 9.42
N THR A 130 1.67 9.93 8.96
CA THR A 130 0.81 10.79 9.76
C THR A 130 -0.46 10.02 10.12
N VAL A 131 -0.89 10.15 11.36
CA VAL A 131 -2.11 9.54 11.90
C VAL A 131 -3.09 10.63 12.31
N SER A 132 -4.36 10.43 11.94
CA SER A 132 -5.50 11.28 12.27
C SER A 132 -6.72 10.38 12.49
N ALA A 133 -7.14 10.17 13.74
CA ALA A 133 -8.37 9.47 14.07
C ALA A 133 -9.41 10.45 14.66
N CYS A 134 -10.68 10.29 14.31
CA CYS A 134 -11.79 10.99 14.94
C CYS A 134 -12.44 10.06 15.97
N VAL A 135 -12.34 10.44 17.26
CA VAL A 135 -12.64 9.58 18.41
C VAL A 135 -13.59 10.26 19.39
N GLY A 136 -14.47 9.45 19.97
CA GLY A 136 -15.47 9.85 20.97
C GLY A 136 -15.43 8.92 22.18
N VAL A 137 -16.13 9.25 23.26
CA VAL A 137 -16.29 8.36 24.43
C VAL A 137 -17.73 8.34 24.94
N SER A 138 -18.16 7.19 25.47
CA SER A 138 -19.50 7.00 26.07
C SER A 138 -19.43 6.20 27.38
N GLY A 139 -20.56 6.11 28.07
CA GLY A 139 -20.66 5.56 29.43
C GLY A 139 -20.44 6.64 30.50
N PRO A 140 -19.75 6.34 31.62
CA PRO A 140 -19.58 7.24 32.75
C PRO A 140 -18.14 7.82 32.92
N PRO A 141 -17.53 8.51 31.93
CA PRO A 141 -16.35 9.33 32.19
C PRO A 141 -16.75 10.55 33.03
N GLN A 142 -15.87 10.97 33.96
CA GLN A 142 -16.25 11.95 34.99
C GLN A 142 -16.19 13.41 34.53
N ASP A 143 -15.33 13.73 33.54
CA ASP A 143 -15.30 15.00 32.79
C ASP A 143 -14.66 14.77 31.40
N PHE A 144 -13.41 14.27 31.40
CA PHE A 144 -12.61 13.97 30.22
C PHE A 144 -12.01 12.56 30.30
N ALA A 145 -11.68 11.98 29.15
CA ALA A 145 -11.05 10.67 29.05
C ALA A 145 -9.95 10.65 27.97
N ASN A 146 -8.81 10.01 28.26
CA ASN A 146 -7.67 9.96 27.34
C ASN A 146 -7.84 8.83 26.33
N VAL A 147 -7.75 9.12 25.02
CA VAL A 147 -7.71 8.13 23.94
C VAL A 147 -6.35 8.24 23.24
N GLN A 148 -5.75 7.11 22.88
CA GLN A 148 -4.37 6.97 22.42
C GLN A 148 -4.30 6.08 21.17
N ALA A 149 -3.38 6.40 20.26
CA ALA A 149 -3.00 5.55 19.13
C ALA A 149 -1.59 5.00 19.36
N THR A 150 -1.43 3.70 19.14
CA THR A 150 -0.17 2.96 19.37
C THR A 150 0.04 1.94 18.26
N LEU A 151 1.30 1.67 17.88
CA LEU A 151 1.66 0.48 17.12
C LEU A 151 2.16 -0.62 18.06
N LYS A 152 1.58 -1.81 17.94
CA LYS A 152 2.11 -3.05 18.51
C LYS A 152 3.02 -3.69 17.46
N LEU A 153 4.29 -3.87 17.82
CA LEU A 153 5.35 -4.41 16.96
C LEU A 153 5.74 -5.80 17.48
N GLU A 154 5.43 -6.84 16.72
CA GLU A 154 5.75 -8.23 17.08
C GLU A 154 6.99 -8.69 16.29
N TYR A 155 7.90 -9.37 16.99
CA TYR A 155 9.17 -9.89 16.47
C TYR A 155 9.31 -11.35 16.89
N ARG A 156 9.76 -12.23 15.99
CA ARG A 156 9.79 -13.69 16.19
C ARG A 156 10.54 -14.12 17.46
N ASP A 157 11.67 -13.48 17.75
CA ASP A 157 12.59 -13.87 18.81
C ASP A 157 12.84 -12.73 19.82
N SER A 158 11.84 -11.87 20.06
CA SER A 158 11.95 -10.73 20.98
C SER A 158 10.59 -10.30 21.55
N ALA A 159 10.62 -9.59 22.69
CA ALA A 159 9.40 -9.10 23.34
C ALA A 159 8.65 -8.11 22.44
N THR A 160 7.32 -8.17 22.45
CA THR A 160 6.46 -7.21 21.74
C THR A 160 6.79 -5.78 22.19
N SER A 161 7.07 -4.91 21.23
CA SER A 161 7.32 -3.49 21.48
C SER A 161 6.06 -2.68 21.20
N TYR A 162 5.88 -1.57 21.91
CA TYR A 162 4.73 -0.68 21.78
C TYR A 162 5.23 0.74 21.49
N LEU A 163 4.92 1.26 20.30
CA LEU A 163 5.31 2.59 19.85
C LEU A 163 4.12 3.54 19.96
N PHE A 164 4.20 4.49 20.89
CA PHE A 164 3.25 5.58 21.03
C PHE A 164 3.24 6.46 19.77
N ILE A 165 2.05 6.77 19.24
CA ILE A 165 1.87 7.64 18.07
C ILE A 165 1.35 9.02 18.50
N GLY A 166 0.31 9.04 19.33
CA GLY A 166 -0.42 10.25 19.71
C GLY A 166 -1.53 9.97 20.72
N ARG A 167 -2.01 11.03 21.39
CA ARG A 167 -3.07 10.97 22.40
C ARG A 167 -3.89 12.26 22.39
N THR A 168 -5.19 12.14 22.61
CA THR A 168 -6.10 13.28 22.81
C THR A 168 -6.97 13.08 24.06
N SER A 169 -7.54 14.18 24.57
CA SER A 169 -8.43 14.21 25.74
C SER A 169 -9.86 14.45 25.26
N VAL A 170 -10.66 13.39 25.22
CA VAL A 170 -12.03 13.43 24.73
C VAL A 170 -12.99 13.83 25.86
N SER A 171 -13.85 14.82 25.63
CA SER A 171 -14.96 15.14 26.52
C SER A 171 -16.19 14.27 26.20
N LYS A 172 -17.07 14.05 27.19
CA LYS A 172 -18.31 13.29 26.96
C LYS A 172 -19.15 13.98 25.88
N GLU A 173 -19.75 13.18 24.99
CA GLU A 173 -20.64 13.63 23.90
C GLU A 173 -19.98 14.53 22.82
N GLN A 174 -18.65 14.63 22.78
CA GLN A 174 -17.91 15.28 21.69
C GLN A 174 -17.07 14.30 20.88
N TRP A 175 -16.84 14.65 19.62
CA TRP A 175 -15.87 14.01 18.73
C TRP A 175 -14.60 14.86 18.70
N GLU A 176 -13.49 14.27 19.14
CA GLU A 176 -12.17 14.93 19.14
C GLU A 176 -11.23 14.31 18.11
N LYS A 177 -10.27 15.12 17.64
CA LYS A 177 -9.23 14.66 16.72
C LYS A 177 -8.02 14.17 17.51
N LEU A 178 -7.62 12.92 17.28
CA LEU A 178 -6.36 12.35 17.73
C LEU A 178 -5.37 12.41 16.57
N GLU A 179 -4.29 13.17 16.73
CA GLU A 179 -3.22 13.28 15.74
C GLU A 179 -1.88 12.76 16.28
N GLY A 180 -1.00 12.34 15.37
CA GLY A 180 0.36 11.90 15.70
C GLY A 180 1.13 11.46 14.46
N THR A 181 2.36 11.00 14.63
CA THR A 181 3.19 10.46 13.54
C THR A 181 4.00 9.25 14.00
N PHE A 182 4.41 8.39 13.07
CA PHE A 182 5.37 7.33 13.33
C PHE A 182 6.28 7.08 12.13
N SER A 183 7.44 6.46 12.38
CA SER A 183 8.27 5.82 11.37
C SER A 183 8.92 4.57 11.96
N LEU A 184 9.25 3.61 11.10
CA LEU A 184 9.92 2.36 11.51
C LEU A 184 11.37 2.37 11.01
N SER A 185 12.33 2.01 11.86
CA SER A 185 13.76 1.95 11.49
C SER A 185 14.15 0.61 10.83
N SER A 186 13.42 -0.45 11.15
CA SER A 186 13.47 -1.78 10.55
C SER A 186 12.06 -2.37 10.51
N MET A 187 11.85 -3.44 9.72
CA MET A 187 10.53 -4.08 9.62
C MET A 187 10.37 -5.16 10.70
N PRO A 188 9.33 -5.10 11.56
CA PRO A 188 8.94 -6.21 12.43
C PRO A 188 8.26 -7.34 11.64
N ASP A 189 8.16 -8.54 12.23
CA ASP A 189 7.40 -9.65 11.64
C ASP A 189 5.90 -9.34 11.51
N ARG A 190 5.38 -8.47 12.39
CA ARG A 190 4.00 -7.96 12.34
C ARG A 190 3.90 -6.54 12.92
N VAL A 191 3.13 -5.68 12.26
CA VAL A 191 2.81 -4.31 12.69
C VAL A 191 1.30 -4.16 12.79
N VAL A 192 0.79 -3.99 14.01
CA VAL A 192 -0.63 -3.77 14.26
C VAL A 192 -0.84 -2.35 14.77
N PHE A 193 -1.67 -1.59 14.06
CA PHE A 193 -2.17 -0.31 14.56
C PHE A 193 -3.37 -0.56 15.45
N TYR A 194 -3.42 0.08 16.62
CA TYR A 194 -4.59 0.02 17.48
C TYR A 194 -4.86 1.33 18.22
N LEU A 195 -6.15 1.57 18.49
CA LEU A 195 -6.65 2.67 19.29
C LEU A 195 -7.02 2.15 20.68
N GLU A 196 -6.41 2.71 21.72
CA GLU A 196 -6.52 2.30 23.12
C GLU A 196 -6.84 3.49 24.04
N GLY A 197 -7.10 3.21 25.31
CA GLY A 197 -7.92 4.09 26.15
C GLY A 197 -9.39 4.06 25.71
N PRO A 198 -10.31 4.70 26.45
CA PRO A 198 -10.12 5.33 27.76
C PRO A 198 -9.96 4.31 28.91
N SER A 199 -10.16 4.76 30.16
CA SER A 199 -10.21 3.89 31.35
C SER A 199 -11.15 2.68 31.21
N PRO A 200 -10.98 1.62 32.00
CA PRO A 200 -11.96 0.54 32.12
C PRO A 200 -13.38 1.05 32.40
N GLY A 201 -14.39 0.37 31.84
CA GLY A 201 -15.81 0.72 32.00
C GLY A 201 -16.29 1.93 31.21
N VAL A 202 -15.42 2.57 30.40
CA VAL A 202 -15.79 3.66 29.49
C VAL A 202 -15.62 3.17 28.04
N ASP A 203 -16.63 3.39 27.22
CA ASP A 203 -16.68 2.94 25.84
C ASP A 203 -15.87 3.88 24.93
N LEU A 204 -15.10 3.29 24.00
CA LEU A 204 -14.36 4.03 22.97
C LEU A 204 -15.21 4.07 21.69
N LEU A 205 -15.34 5.27 21.11
CA LEU A 205 -16.04 5.48 19.84
C LEU A 205 -15.04 5.93 18.77
N ILE A 206 -15.19 5.45 17.55
CA ILE A 206 -14.30 5.77 16.43
C ILE A 206 -15.15 5.97 15.18
N SER A 207 -15.10 7.15 14.56
CA SER A 207 -15.87 7.46 13.34
C SER A 207 -15.01 7.45 12.07
N SER A 208 -13.73 7.80 12.19
CA SER A 208 -12.78 7.68 11.08
C SER A 208 -11.33 7.47 11.54
N VAL A 209 -10.54 6.73 10.78
CA VAL A 209 -9.08 6.56 11.01
C VAL A 209 -8.29 6.74 9.72
N VAL A 210 -7.60 7.87 9.59
CA VAL A 210 -6.66 8.13 8.50
C VAL A 210 -5.24 7.89 8.99
N VAL A 211 -4.54 6.95 8.37
CA VAL A 211 -3.08 6.86 8.44
C VAL A 211 -2.55 7.02 7.03
N SER A 212 -1.71 8.02 6.77
CA SER A 212 -1.20 8.27 5.43
C SER A 212 0.20 8.87 5.48
N CYS A 213 1.01 8.57 4.47
CA CYS A 213 2.31 9.20 4.27
C CYS A 213 2.21 10.24 3.15
N ALA A 214 2.90 11.37 3.30
CA ALA A 214 3.16 12.25 2.17
C ALA A 214 4.27 11.62 1.32
N SER A 215 3.92 11.20 0.11
CA SER A 215 4.91 10.87 -0.91
C SER A 215 5.64 12.15 -1.33
N PRO A 216 6.98 12.18 -1.34
CA PRO A 216 7.72 13.27 -1.97
C PRO A 216 7.65 13.08 -3.50
N ASN A 217 6.51 13.49 -4.07
CA ASN A 217 5.99 13.20 -5.42
C ASN A 217 5.54 11.72 -5.57
N GLU A 218 4.59 11.34 -6.43
CA GLU A 218 3.78 12.08 -7.42
C GLU A 218 2.26 12.11 -7.05
N CYS A 219 1.44 12.79 -7.84
CA CYS A 219 -0.02 12.95 -7.63
C CYS A 219 -0.84 12.83 -8.93
N GLU A 220 -1.45 11.68 -9.20
CA GLU A 220 -2.73 11.47 -9.93
C GLU A 220 -3.00 9.95 -9.99
N SER A 221 -4.15 9.43 -9.54
CA SER A 221 -5.43 9.55 -10.24
C SER A 221 -6.63 9.40 -9.28
N PRO A 222 -7.82 9.93 -9.60
CA PRO A 222 -9.00 9.85 -8.74
C PRO A 222 -9.59 8.43 -8.66
N SER A 223 -10.16 8.09 -7.50
CA SER A 223 -10.84 6.82 -7.26
C SER A 223 -12.21 6.73 -7.94
N THR A 224 -12.69 5.51 -8.18
CA THR A 224 -14.10 5.24 -8.51
C THR A 224 -14.48 3.82 -8.10
N GLY A 225 -15.53 3.70 -7.28
CA GLY A 225 -16.42 2.54 -7.19
C GLY A 225 -15.82 1.21 -6.72
N CYS A 226 -16.21 0.75 -5.53
CA CYS A 226 -16.02 -0.64 -5.15
C CYS A 226 -16.94 -1.55 -6.01
N VAL A 227 -16.36 -2.20 -7.01
CA VAL A 227 -16.96 -3.31 -7.75
C VAL A 227 -16.02 -4.51 -7.63
N THR A 228 -16.54 -5.67 -7.27
CA THR A 228 -15.74 -6.90 -7.17
C THR A 228 -15.40 -7.45 -8.57
N THR A 229 -14.39 -6.89 -9.21
CA THR A 229 -13.76 -7.48 -10.41
C THR A 229 -12.45 -8.15 -10.03
N GLY A 230 -12.19 -9.36 -10.56
CA GLY A 230 -10.90 -10.05 -10.40
C GLY A 230 -9.79 -9.46 -11.27
N ASP A 231 -9.86 -8.15 -11.54
CA ASP A 231 -9.28 -7.53 -12.74
C ASP A 231 -8.34 -6.34 -12.40
N GLU A 232 -8.08 -6.11 -11.12
CA GLU A 232 -7.05 -5.18 -10.65
C GLU A 232 -5.66 -5.62 -11.14
N ASN A 233 -5.04 -4.78 -11.96
CA ASN A 233 -3.65 -4.96 -12.36
C ASN A 233 -2.74 -4.58 -11.19
N ILE A 234 -1.93 -5.52 -10.71
CA ILE A 234 -1.02 -5.26 -9.61
C ILE A 234 0.20 -4.43 -10.03
N ILE A 235 0.53 -4.29 -11.31
CA ILE A 235 1.70 -3.53 -11.79
C ILE A 235 1.47 -2.02 -11.68
N LEU A 236 2.40 -1.31 -11.06
CA LEU A 236 2.41 0.15 -10.94
C LEU A 236 3.02 0.77 -12.20
N ASN A 237 2.49 1.92 -12.62
CA ASN A 237 2.90 2.63 -13.84
C ASN A 237 3.04 1.70 -15.08
N PRO A 238 2.00 0.92 -15.44
CA PRO A 238 2.10 -0.15 -16.43
C PRO A 238 2.34 0.34 -17.86
N THR A 239 2.01 1.60 -18.17
CA THR A 239 2.06 2.26 -19.49
C THR A 239 3.15 3.35 -19.60
N PHE A 240 3.94 3.56 -18.54
CA PHE A 240 5.01 4.57 -18.48
C PHE A 240 4.55 6.04 -18.60
N ASP A 241 3.26 6.32 -18.38
CA ASP A 241 2.74 7.69 -18.32
C ASP A 241 3.30 8.49 -17.13
N ASP A 242 3.66 7.81 -16.03
CA ASP A 242 4.44 8.34 -14.89
C ASP A 242 5.96 8.11 -15.10
N GLY A 243 6.40 8.20 -16.36
CA GLY A 243 7.79 7.96 -16.79
C GLY A 243 8.33 6.60 -16.34
N LEU A 244 9.47 6.59 -15.64
CA LEU A 244 10.10 5.37 -15.11
C LEU A 244 9.80 5.14 -13.61
N SER A 245 8.80 5.83 -13.05
CA SER A 245 8.30 5.60 -11.70
C SER A 245 8.00 4.11 -11.48
N ASN A 246 8.45 3.57 -10.34
CA ASN A 246 8.35 2.15 -9.95
C ASN A 246 9.08 1.13 -10.88
N TRP A 247 9.88 1.58 -11.85
CA TRP A 247 10.65 0.72 -12.74
C TRP A 247 12.16 0.81 -12.49
N SER A 248 12.89 -0.29 -12.73
CA SER A 248 14.36 -0.30 -12.66
C SER A 248 14.99 -1.24 -13.69
N GLY A 249 16.26 -0.98 -14.02
CA GLY A 249 17.05 -1.89 -14.84
C GLY A 249 17.71 -2.98 -14.00
N ARG A 250 17.54 -4.25 -14.37
CA ARG A 250 18.28 -5.38 -13.81
C ARG A 250 19.64 -5.45 -14.51
N GLY A 251 20.71 -5.04 -13.83
CA GLY A 251 22.09 -5.11 -14.35
C GLY A 251 22.40 -4.23 -15.57
N CYS A 252 21.46 -3.37 -15.99
CA CYS A 252 21.56 -2.49 -17.14
C CYS A 252 20.83 -1.17 -16.89
N LYS A 253 20.89 -0.27 -17.88
CA LYS A 253 20.15 0.98 -17.89
C LYS A 253 18.72 0.74 -18.38
N ILE A 254 17.79 1.60 -17.97
CA ILE A 254 16.49 1.76 -18.61
C ILE A 254 16.29 3.21 -19.05
N VAL A 255 15.63 3.42 -20.18
CA VAL A 255 15.38 4.74 -20.78
C VAL A 255 13.90 4.84 -21.19
N LEU A 256 13.29 6.01 -21.02
CA LEU A 256 11.94 6.32 -21.47
C LEU A 256 11.97 6.85 -22.91
N HIS A 257 11.03 6.41 -23.74
CA HIS A 257 10.90 6.83 -25.13
C HIS A 257 9.44 7.13 -25.48
N ASP A 258 9.19 8.32 -26.03
CA ASP A 258 8.04 8.61 -26.90
C ASP A 258 8.30 8.10 -28.34
N SER A 259 9.57 8.00 -28.72
CA SER A 259 10.02 7.55 -30.04
C SER A 259 11.44 6.98 -30.02
N MET A 260 11.75 6.07 -30.93
CA MET A 260 13.09 5.49 -31.12
C MET A 260 13.35 5.15 -32.61
N GLY A 261 14.62 5.05 -33.01
CA GLY A 261 15.01 4.65 -34.37
C GLY A 261 14.57 5.62 -35.46
N ASP A 262 14.88 6.92 -35.32
CA ASP A 262 14.53 8.00 -36.26
C ASP A 262 13.01 8.12 -36.53
N GLY A 263 12.16 7.88 -35.52
CA GLY A 263 10.70 7.94 -35.66
C GLY A 263 10.04 6.64 -36.12
N LYS A 264 10.81 5.57 -36.36
CA LYS A 264 10.28 4.29 -36.88
C LYS A 264 9.68 3.39 -35.79
N ILE A 265 10.03 3.62 -34.52
CA ILE A 265 9.52 2.88 -33.38
C ILE A 265 8.72 3.85 -32.50
N LEU A 266 7.40 3.63 -32.48
CA LEU A 266 6.44 4.35 -31.65
C LEU A 266 5.81 3.39 -30.62
N PRO A 267 5.24 3.90 -29.51
CA PRO A 267 4.41 3.13 -28.59
C PRO A 267 3.31 2.36 -29.34
N MET A 268 3.02 1.12 -28.92
CA MET A 268 1.84 0.40 -29.42
C MET A 268 0.54 0.93 -28.77
N SER A 269 0.65 1.41 -27.54
CA SER A 269 -0.41 2.04 -26.75
C SER A 269 0.18 3.10 -25.81
N GLY A 270 -0.65 3.99 -25.27
CA GLY A 270 -0.18 5.09 -24.41
C GLY A 270 0.70 6.10 -25.15
N LYS A 271 1.46 6.90 -24.39
CA LYS A 271 2.39 7.92 -24.93
C LYS A 271 3.84 7.47 -25.01
N PHE A 272 4.21 6.42 -24.26
CA PHE A 272 5.60 6.05 -24.03
C PHE A 272 5.82 4.54 -24.07
N PHE A 273 7.09 4.15 -24.17
CA PHE A 273 7.60 2.82 -23.85
C PHE A 273 8.96 2.97 -23.17
N THR A 274 9.46 1.91 -22.53
CA THR A 274 10.83 1.88 -22.01
C THR A 274 11.70 0.90 -22.78
N SER A 275 12.99 1.20 -22.87
CA SER A 275 14.02 0.31 -23.39
C SER A 275 15.02 -0.03 -22.27
N ALA A 276 15.30 -1.31 -22.05
CA ALA A 276 16.48 -1.74 -21.31
C ALA A 276 17.68 -1.76 -22.25
N THR A 277 18.58 -0.81 -22.06
CA THR A 277 19.72 -0.54 -22.91
C THR A 277 21.04 -0.84 -22.21
N GLU A 278 22.15 -0.83 -22.96
CA GLU A 278 23.50 -1.09 -22.41
C GLU A 278 23.59 -2.49 -21.75
N ARG A 279 22.83 -3.47 -22.28
CA ARG A 279 22.72 -4.84 -21.74
C ARG A 279 24.00 -5.65 -22.01
N ILE A 280 24.75 -5.97 -20.95
CA ILE A 280 26.00 -6.75 -21.01
C ILE A 280 25.84 -8.26 -20.74
N GLN A 281 24.66 -8.70 -20.29
CA GLN A 281 24.32 -10.11 -20.03
C GLN A 281 22.89 -10.40 -20.49
N SER A 282 22.56 -11.66 -20.77
CA SER A 282 21.20 -12.07 -21.20
C SER A 282 20.14 -11.96 -20.10
N TRP A 283 20.54 -12.09 -18.83
CA TRP A 283 19.68 -11.87 -17.65
C TRP A 283 19.41 -10.39 -17.35
N ASN A 284 20.09 -9.47 -18.04
CA ASN A 284 19.80 -8.05 -17.91
C ASN A 284 18.44 -7.71 -18.54
N GLY A 285 17.77 -6.69 -18.02
CA GLY A 285 16.53 -6.16 -18.61
C GLY A 285 15.72 -5.28 -17.67
N ILE A 286 14.40 -5.28 -17.84
CA ILE A 286 13.47 -4.38 -17.14
C ILE A 286 12.85 -5.12 -15.97
N GLN A 287 12.82 -4.54 -14.77
CA GLN A 287 12.24 -5.18 -13.58
C GLN A 287 11.38 -4.24 -12.73
N GLN A 288 10.39 -4.82 -12.04
CA GLN A 288 9.59 -4.16 -11.00
C GLN A 288 9.43 -5.09 -9.77
N GLU A 289 9.57 -4.52 -8.57
CA GLU A 289 9.37 -5.25 -7.32
C GLU A 289 7.89 -5.29 -6.91
N ILE A 290 7.30 -6.48 -6.94
CA ILE A 290 5.87 -6.75 -6.67
C ILE A 290 5.63 -7.40 -5.29
N THR A 291 6.62 -7.29 -4.39
CA THR A 291 6.50 -7.61 -2.95
C THR A 291 5.25 -6.95 -2.35
N GLY A 292 4.53 -7.65 -1.48
CA GLY A 292 3.27 -7.20 -0.88
C GLY A 292 2.05 -7.19 -1.81
N ARG A 293 2.25 -7.06 -3.12
CA ARG A 293 1.19 -7.02 -4.15
C ARG A 293 0.81 -8.39 -4.71
N VAL A 294 1.67 -9.41 -4.54
CA VAL A 294 1.38 -10.81 -4.90
C VAL A 294 0.87 -11.61 -3.70
N GLN A 295 -0.28 -12.26 -3.85
CA GLN A 295 -0.87 -13.12 -2.83
C GLN A 295 -0.50 -14.60 -3.03
N ARG A 296 -0.21 -15.29 -1.92
CA ARG A 296 0.07 -16.74 -1.92
C ARG A 296 -1.18 -17.55 -2.29
N LYS A 297 -0.98 -18.71 -2.94
CA LYS A 297 -2.02 -19.63 -3.43
C LYS A 297 -3.02 -19.04 -4.43
N LEU A 298 -2.75 -17.85 -4.97
CA LEU A 298 -3.53 -17.21 -6.01
C LEU A 298 -2.78 -17.30 -7.35
N VAL A 299 -3.50 -17.61 -8.42
CA VAL A 299 -2.92 -17.68 -9.78
C VAL A 299 -2.97 -16.29 -10.40
N TYR A 300 -1.85 -15.84 -10.92
CA TYR A 300 -1.72 -14.57 -11.64
C TYR A 300 -1.50 -14.81 -13.13
N GLU A 301 -2.08 -13.95 -13.95
CA GLU A 301 -1.89 -13.87 -15.40
C GLU A 301 -1.05 -12.64 -15.73
N VAL A 302 0.01 -12.86 -16.51
CA VAL A 302 0.99 -11.85 -16.92
C VAL A 302 0.85 -11.62 -18.42
N THR A 303 0.74 -10.36 -18.83
CA THR A 303 0.80 -9.94 -20.23
C THR A 303 1.81 -8.81 -20.39
N ALA A 304 2.75 -8.96 -21.33
CA ALA A 304 3.77 -7.96 -21.63
C ALA A 304 3.83 -7.69 -23.14
N VAL A 305 3.74 -6.42 -23.53
CA VAL A 305 3.88 -5.97 -24.92
C VAL A 305 5.33 -5.59 -25.17
N VAL A 306 6.06 -6.46 -25.87
CA VAL A 306 7.53 -6.39 -26.01
C VAL A 306 7.97 -6.29 -27.46
N ARG A 307 9.14 -5.69 -27.66
CA ARG A 307 9.88 -5.61 -28.94
C ARG A 307 11.37 -5.69 -28.61
N ILE A 308 12.22 -5.90 -29.61
CA ILE A 308 13.68 -5.83 -29.46
C ILE A 308 14.28 -4.80 -30.41
N PHE A 309 15.46 -4.29 -30.07
CA PHE A 309 16.20 -3.36 -30.93
C PHE A 309 17.70 -3.65 -30.85
N GLY A 310 18.42 -3.50 -31.96
CA GLY A 310 19.86 -3.76 -31.99
C GLY A 310 20.39 -4.05 -33.39
N ASN A 311 21.72 -4.04 -33.52
CA ASN A 311 22.37 -4.26 -34.81
C ASN A 311 22.25 -5.73 -35.27
N ASN A 312 21.71 -5.95 -36.47
CA ASN A 312 21.56 -7.26 -37.12
C ASN A 312 20.72 -8.30 -36.34
N VAL A 313 19.80 -7.86 -35.47
CA VAL A 313 18.90 -8.74 -34.71
C VAL A 313 17.63 -9.02 -35.53
N THR A 314 17.34 -10.29 -35.81
CA THR A 314 16.21 -10.69 -36.67
C THR A 314 15.04 -11.29 -35.89
N SER A 315 15.31 -12.27 -35.02
CA SER A 315 14.36 -12.77 -34.03
C SER A 315 15.08 -13.43 -32.86
N THR A 316 14.56 -13.27 -31.64
CA THR A 316 15.11 -13.94 -30.45
C THR A 316 14.11 -14.04 -29.31
N ASP A 317 14.42 -14.87 -28.31
CA ASP A 317 13.61 -15.05 -27.09
C ASP A 317 13.63 -13.79 -26.22
N VAL A 318 12.46 -13.22 -25.94
CA VAL A 318 12.21 -12.42 -24.73
C VAL A 318 11.45 -13.31 -23.73
N ARG A 319 11.83 -13.24 -22.46
CA ARG A 319 11.30 -14.09 -21.38
C ARG A 319 10.85 -13.23 -20.21
N ALA A 320 9.78 -13.65 -19.53
CA ALA A 320 9.36 -13.08 -18.27
C ALA A 320 9.64 -14.07 -17.14
N THR A 321 10.29 -13.60 -16.09
CA THR A 321 10.76 -14.43 -14.97
C THR A 321 10.46 -13.73 -13.64
N LEU A 322 10.07 -14.51 -12.63
CA LEU A 322 10.05 -14.06 -11.24
C LEU A 322 11.38 -14.41 -10.57
N TRP A 323 12.01 -13.41 -9.96
CA TRP A 323 12.98 -13.61 -8.90
C TRP A 323 12.23 -13.56 -7.56
N VAL A 324 12.33 -14.63 -6.78
CA VAL A 324 11.59 -14.82 -5.52
C VAL A 324 12.60 -15.11 -4.40
N GLN A 325 12.56 -14.33 -3.33
CA GLN A 325 13.36 -14.57 -2.14
C GLN A 325 12.48 -15.12 -1.01
N THR A 326 12.91 -16.21 -0.36
CA THR A 326 12.25 -16.76 0.82
C THR A 326 12.73 -16.07 2.11
N PRO A 327 11.97 -16.17 3.23
CA PRO A 327 12.39 -15.58 4.50
C PRO A 327 13.73 -16.08 5.06
N ASP A 328 14.19 -17.26 4.64
CA ASP A 328 15.54 -17.78 4.92
C ASP A 328 16.57 -17.40 3.83
N LEU A 329 16.32 -16.29 3.14
CA LEU A 329 17.16 -15.60 2.15
C LEU A 329 17.48 -16.38 0.86
N ARG A 330 16.97 -17.60 0.67
CA ARG A 330 17.20 -18.36 -0.58
C ARG A 330 16.50 -17.70 -1.75
N GLU A 331 17.17 -17.69 -2.89
CA GLU A 331 16.63 -17.20 -4.15
C GLU A 331 16.04 -18.36 -4.98
N GLN A 332 14.95 -18.06 -5.68
CA GLN A 332 14.32 -18.95 -6.65
C GLN A 332 13.98 -18.14 -7.91
N TYR A 333 14.19 -18.76 -9.07
CA TYR A 333 13.98 -18.15 -10.38
C TYR A 333 12.90 -18.95 -11.11
N ILE A 334 11.73 -18.34 -11.34
CA ILE A 334 10.54 -19.00 -11.88
C ILE A 334 10.19 -18.36 -13.23
N GLY A 335 10.45 -19.07 -14.32
CA GLY A 335 10.03 -18.63 -15.66
C GLY A 335 8.51 -18.65 -15.79
N ILE A 336 7.93 -17.55 -16.30
CA ILE A 336 6.49 -17.34 -16.46
C ILE A 336 6.08 -17.69 -17.90
N ALA A 337 6.79 -17.14 -18.88
CA ALA A 337 6.60 -17.37 -20.31
C ALA A 337 7.79 -16.86 -21.13
N ASN A 338 7.80 -17.20 -22.43
CA ASN A 338 8.71 -16.67 -23.44
C ASN A 338 7.91 -16.31 -24.71
N VAL A 339 8.49 -15.44 -25.55
CA VAL A 339 8.01 -15.13 -26.89
C VAL A 339 9.20 -14.84 -27.82
N GLN A 340 9.07 -15.20 -29.09
CA GLN A 340 10.01 -14.75 -30.12
C GLN A 340 9.63 -13.32 -30.53
N ALA A 341 10.49 -12.35 -30.20
CA ALA A 341 10.36 -10.96 -30.60
C ALA A 341 11.21 -10.66 -31.84
N THR A 342 10.92 -9.56 -32.54
CA THR A 342 11.69 -9.07 -33.72
C THR A 342 11.97 -7.58 -33.61
N ASP A 343 12.80 -7.05 -34.52
CA ASP A 343 13.09 -5.61 -34.62
C ASP A 343 11.93 -4.79 -35.21
N LYS A 344 10.89 -5.44 -35.77
CA LYS A 344 9.87 -4.82 -36.64
C LYS A 344 8.56 -4.51 -35.94
N ASP A 345 8.09 -5.43 -35.11
CA ASP A 345 6.73 -5.45 -34.60
C ASP A 345 6.70 -5.65 -33.08
N TRP A 346 5.68 -5.09 -32.44
CA TRP A 346 5.39 -5.34 -31.03
C TRP A 346 4.65 -6.69 -30.91
N VAL A 347 5.07 -7.54 -29.97
CA VAL A 347 4.48 -8.87 -29.72
C VAL A 347 4.05 -9.02 -28.26
N GLN A 348 2.97 -9.76 -28.03
CA GLN A 348 2.49 -10.06 -26.67
C GLN A 348 3.14 -11.34 -26.13
N LEU A 349 3.91 -11.22 -25.06
CA LEU A 349 4.25 -12.32 -24.17
C LEU A 349 3.10 -12.51 -23.17
N GLN A 350 2.66 -13.76 -22.97
CA GLN A 350 1.59 -14.09 -22.02
C GLN A 350 1.91 -15.39 -21.27
N GLY A 351 1.63 -15.42 -19.95
CA GLY A 351 1.88 -16.59 -19.11
C GLY A 351 1.17 -16.50 -17.76
N LYS A 352 1.27 -17.58 -16.96
CA LYS A 352 0.63 -17.66 -15.63
C LYS A 352 1.59 -18.16 -14.58
N PHE A 353 1.48 -17.65 -13.35
CA PHE A 353 2.27 -18.11 -12.21
C PHE A 353 1.43 -18.30 -10.94
N LEU A 354 1.96 -19.05 -9.99
CA LEU A 354 1.37 -19.35 -8.69
C LEU A 354 2.47 -19.43 -7.63
N LEU A 355 2.40 -18.61 -6.58
CA LEU A 355 3.34 -18.71 -5.45
C LEU A 355 2.67 -19.45 -4.28
N ASN A 356 3.19 -20.62 -3.91
CA ASN A 356 2.63 -21.45 -2.84
C ASN A 356 3.11 -21.04 -1.43
N GLY A 357 4.32 -20.50 -1.31
CA GLY A 357 4.92 -20.03 -0.07
C GLY A 357 4.59 -18.55 0.22
N SER A 358 5.10 -18.05 1.34
CA SER A 358 5.14 -16.62 1.67
C SER A 358 6.56 -16.10 1.46
N PRO A 359 6.90 -15.53 0.29
CA PRO A 359 8.21 -14.95 0.04
C PRO A 359 8.39 -13.65 0.82
N SER A 360 9.64 -13.34 1.19
CA SER A 360 10.02 -12.03 1.74
C SER A 360 10.18 -10.96 0.66
N ARG A 361 10.49 -11.38 -0.58
CA ARG A 361 10.66 -10.48 -1.72
C ARG A 361 10.25 -11.12 -3.04
N VAL A 362 9.61 -10.36 -3.93
CA VAL A 362 9.22 -10.81 -5.29
C VAL A 362 9.49 -9.72 -6.30
N VAL A 363 10.29 -10.01 -7.33
CA VAL A 363 10.58 -9.11 -8.45
C VAL A 363 10.20 -9.80 -9.74
N ILE A 364 9.32 -9.20 -10.55
CA ILE A 364 9.08 -9.62 -11.93
C ILE A 364 10.04 -8.88 -12.84
N TYR A 365 10.64 -9.58 -13.80
CA TYR A 365 11.55 -8.98 -14.76
C TYR A 365 11.49 -9.64 -16.13
N LEU A 366 11.89 -8.87 -17.15
CA LEU A 366 12.06 -9.32 -18.51
C LEU A 366 13.55 -9.52 -18.83
N GLU A 367 13.87 -10.61 -19.51
CA GLU A 367 15.24 -11.02 -19.88
C GLU A 367 15.23 -11.73 -21.24
N GLY A 368 16.37 -12.29 -21.67
CA GLY A 368 16.43 -13.24 -22.79
C GLY A 368 17.45 -12.88 -23.88
N PRO A 369 17.27 -11.76 -24.62
CA PRO A 369 18.11 -11.44 -25.77
C PRO A 369 19.58 -11.34 -25.42
N SER A 370 20.44 -11.62 -26.39
CA SER A 370 21.90 -11.54 -26.25
C SER A 370 22.38 -10.16 -25.80
N PRO A 371 23.58 -10.05 -25.18
CA PRO A 371 24.21 -8.77 -24.89
C PRO A 371 24.29 -7.87 -26.12
N GLY A 372 24.07 -6.57 -25.94
CA GLY A 372 24.01 -5.59 -27.04
C GLY A 372 22.69 -5.56 -27.83
N THR A 373 21.73 -6.42 -27.51
CA THR A 373 20.33 -6.27 -27.94
C THR A 373 19.53 -5.61 -26.83
N ASP A 374 18.78 -4.56 -27.13
CA ASP A 374 17.91 -3.86 -26.18
C ASP A 374 16.53 -4.56 -26.11
N ILE A 375 15.93 -4.60 -24.92
CA ILE A 375 14.55 -5.07 -24.71
C ILE A 375 13.64 -3.85 -24.62
N LEU A 376 12.63 -3.74 -25.48
CA LEU A 376 11.62 -2.69 -25.44
C LEU A 376 10.33 -3.24 -24.82
N LEU A 377 9.68 -2.44 -23.96
CA LEU A 377 8.44 -2.76 -23.27
C LEU A 377 7.48 -1.56 -23.36
N ASN A 378 6.32 -1.75 -23.98
CA ASN A 378 5.27 -0.73 -24.03
C ASN A 378 4.23 -0.89 -22.91
N THR A 379 3.97 -2.12 -22.46
CA THR A 379 3.03 -2.36 -21.36
C THR A 379 3.36 -3.65 -20.63
N LEU A 380 3.27 -3.65 -19.29
CA LEU A 380 3.19 -4.88 -18.48
C LEU A 380 1.95 -4.83 -17.60
N MET A 381 1.12 -5.87 -17.66
CA MET A 381 0.05 -6.10 -16.70
C MET A 381 0.23 -7.45 -16.02
N VAL A 382 -0.15 -7.50 -14.74
CA VAL A 382 -0.26 -8.73 -13.96
C VAL A 382 -1.57 -8.68 -13.20
N LYS A 383 -2.53 -9.55 -13.54
CA LYS A 383 -3.87 -9.61 -12.94
C LYS A 383 -4.10 -10.96 -12.26
N HIS A 384 -5.17 -11.12 -11.49
CA HIS A 384 -5.61 -12.46 -11.11
C HIS A 384 -6.05 -13.22 -12.37
N ALA A 385 -5.61 -14.48 -12.52
CA ALA A 385 -6.10 -15.33 -13.59
C ALA A 385 -7.56 -15.73 -13.28
N GLU A 386 -8.42 -15.73 -14.31
CA GLU A 386 -9.81 -16.17 -14.14
C GLU A 386 -9.88 -17.56 -13.51
N LYS A 387 -10.70 -17.69 -12.46
CA LYS A 387 -10.93 -18.97 -11.81
C LYS A 387 -11.87 -19.80 -12.68
N ILE A 388 -11.30 -20.72 -13.44
CA ILE A 388 -12.04 -21.75 -14.19
C ILE A 388 -13.10 -22.36 -13.25
N PRO A 389 -14.40 -22.38 -13.65
CA PRO A 389 -15.44 -23.00 -12.84
C PRO A 389 -15.07 -24.44 -12.48
N PRO A 390 -15.33 -24.90 -11.24
CA PRO A 390 -15.10 -26.29 -10.89
C PRO A 390 -15.94 -27.17 -11.82
N SER A 391 -15.34 -28.24 -12.37
CA SER A 391 -16.07 -29.23 -13.15
C SER A 391 -17.30 -29.71 -12.36
N PRO A 392 -18.46 -29.89 -13.02
CA PRO A 392 -19.64 -30.41 -12.34
C PRO A 392 -19.30 -31.77 -11.69
N PRO A 393 -19.86 -32.08 -10.51
CA PRO A 393 -19.64 -33.38 -9.89
C PRO A 393 -20.12 -34.49 -10.84
N PRO A 394 -19.44 -35.65 -10.89
CA PRO A 394 -19.84 -36.75 -11.75
C PRO A 394 -21.26 -37.20 -11.40
N ALA A 395 -22.09 -37.45 -12.42
CA ALA A 395 -23.42 -38.01 -12.22
C ALA A 395 -23.30 -39.43 -11.65
N ILE A 396 -23.88 -39.64 -10.47
CA ILE A 396 -23.91 -40.93 -9.79
C ILE A 396 -25.37 -41.41 -9.82
N GLU A 397 -25.63 -42.43 -10.62
CA GLU A 397 -26.94 -43.11 -10.67
C GLU A 397 -26.86 -44.46 -9.94
N ASN A 398 -27.88 -44.77 -9.13
CA ASN A 398 -28.15 -46.09 -8.56
C ASN A 398 -26.99 -46.73 -7.75
N ALA A 399 -26.34 -45.96 -6.87
CA ALA A 399 -25.23 -46.43 -6.03
C ALA A 399 -25.66 -46.87 -4.62
N ASP A 400 -26.25 -48.06 -4.49
CA ASP A 400 -26.77 -48.58 -3.20
C ASP A 400 -25.71 -48.75 -2.10
N PHE A 401 -24.46 -49.07 -2.47
CA PHE A 401 -23.35 -49.31 -1.52
C PHE A 401 -22.05 -48.61 -1.95
N GLY A 402 -22.13 -47.30 -2.18
CA GLY A 402 -20.98 -46.46 -2.53
C GLY A 402 -20.57 -46.58 -4.00
N VAL A 403 -19.65 -45.70 -4.42
CA VAL A 403 -19.21 -45.60 -5.82
C VAL A 403 -17.76 -46.04 -5.93
N ASN A 404 -17.49 -47.03 -6.77
CA ASN A 404 -16.12 -47.33 -7.16
C ASN A 404 -15.66 -46.30 -8.20
N ILE A 405 -14.83 -45.35 -7.76
CA ILE A 405 -14.29 -44.28 -8.61
C ILE A 405 -13.22 -44.75 -9.61
N ILE A 406 -12.81 -46.02 -9.55
CA ILE A 406 -11.87 -46.63 -10.50
C ILE A 406 -12.67 -47.33 -11.61
N ALA A 407 -12.67 -46.74 -12.81
CA ALA A 407 -13.22 -47.36 -14.00
C ALA A 407 -12.47 -48.67 -14.36
N ASN A 408 -13.17 -49.66 -14.90
CA ASN A 408 -12.60 -50.99 -15.20
C ASN A 408 -11.86 -51.64 -14.00
N SER A 409 -12.34 -51.40 -12.77
CA SER A 409 -11.77 -51.93 -11.53
C SER A 409 -11.78 -53.47 -11.43
N ASN A 410 -12.61 -54.12 -12.24
CA ASN A 410 -12.78 -55.56 -12.35
C ASN A 410 -12.01 -56.16 -13.55
N LEU A 411 -11.26 -55.36 -14.32
CA LEU A 411 -10.46 -55.75 -15.48
C LEU A 411 -11.26 -56.45 -16.62
N THR A 412 -12.59 -56.29 -16.67
CA THR A 412 -13.41 -56.90 -17.73
C THR A 412 -13.23 -56.25 -19.09
N ASP A 413 -12.76 -55.00 -19.14
CA ASP A 413 -12.37 -54.31 -20.38
C ASP A 413 -10.83 -54.29 -20.55
N GLY A 414 -10.21 -55.43 -20.25
CA GLY A 414 -8.76 -55.60 -20.31
C GLY A 414 -8.02 -54.58 -19.44
N THR A 415 -7.04 -53.89 -20.02
CA THR A 415 -6.25 -52.85 -19.35
C THR A 415 -6.76 -51.43 -19.60
N ASN A 416 -7.96 -51.24 -20.18
CA ASN A 416 -8.47 -49.90 -20.45
C ASN A 416 -8.66 -49.11 -19.15
N GLY A 417 -8.23 -47.84 -19.14
CA GLY A 417 -8.18 -47.00 -17.94
C GLY A 417 -6.98 -47.24 -17.01
N TRP A 418 -6.19 -48.30 -17.23
CA TRP A 418 -5.01 -48.63 -16.44
C TRP A 418 -3.71 -48.29 -17.18
N PHE A 419 -2.73 -47.74 -16.45
CA PHE A 419 -1.46 -47.26 -17.00
C PHE A 419 -0.29 -47.74 -16.14
N THR A 420 0.85 -48.01 -16.77
CA THR A 420 2.07 -48.45 -16.08
C THR A 420 2.96 -47.28 -15.69
N LEU A 421 3.60 -47.38 -14.53
CA LEU A 421 4.65 -46.47 -14.13
C LEU A 421 5.99 -46.95 -14.73
N GLY A 422 6.34 -46.42 -15.90
CA GLY A 422 7.55 -46.80 -16.65
C GLY A 422 7.37 -48.04 -17.53
N ASN A 423 8.49 -48.60 -18.00
CA ASN A 423 8.55 -49.58 -19.09
C ASN A 423 8.07 -51.01 -18.74
N CYS A 424 7.22 -51.17 -17.72
CA CYS A 424 6.61 -52.46 -17.40
C CYS A 424 5.52 -52.80 -18.44
N PRO A 425 5.46 -54.03 -18.97
CA PRO A 425 4.29 -54.50 -19.72
C PRO A 425 3.15 -54.83 -18.74
N LEU A 426 1.93 -54.42 -19.08
CA LEU A 426 0.71 -54.76 -18.35
C LEU A 426 -0.19 -55.65 -19.22
N SER A 427 -0.76 -56.69 -18.60
CA SER A 427 -1.76 -57.56 -19.20
C SER A 427 -2.71 -58.06 -18.11
N VAL A 428 -3.92 -58.46 -18.50
CA VAL A 428 -4.88 -59.11 -17.59
C VAL A 428 -4.63 -60.62 -17.65
N GLY A 429 -4.36 -61.23 -16.50
CA GLY A 429 -4.27 -62.68 -16.35
C GLY A 429 -5.56 -63.27 -15.81
N THR A 430 -6.01 -64.38 -16.38
CA THR A 430 -7.07 -65.23 -15.83
C THR A 430 -6.44 -66.32 -14.96
N GLY A 431 -6.94 -66.53 -13.74
CA GLY A 431 -6.52 -67.58 -12.81
C GLY A 431 -7.68 -68.13 -12.01
#